data_AF-A0A1I4J7K1-F1
#
_entry.id   AF-A0A1I4J7K1-F1
#
_cell.length_a   1.000
_cell.length_b   1.000
_cell.length_c   1.000
_cell.angle_alpha   90.00
_cell.angle_beta   90.00
_cell.angle_gamma   90.00
#
_symmetry.space_group_name_H-M   'P 1'
#
loop_
_entity.id
_entity.type
_entity.pdbx_description
1 polymer ?
#
loop_
_entity_poly.entity_id
_entity_poly.type
_entity_poly.pdbx_seq_one_letter_code
_entity_poly.pdbx_strand_id
1 'polypeptide(L)'
;MPMIFRLAASFVVLASLPELAQAQNEATCGRDVLVAQSMQRQALEQLEQADGDDAKNCRVWRRHVDTMRRVASVYGRCLSGSERAQRLAQVQGSDREFSAAIKAQCGGR
;
A
#
# COMPACT_ATOMS: atom_id res chain seq x y z
N MET A 1 -60.20 29.56 17.22
CA MET A 1 -59.52 30.39 16.20
C MET A 1 -58.50 31.26 16.91
N PRO A 2 -57.32 31.53 16.34
CA PRO A 2 -56.10 30.72 16.17
C PRO A 2 -55.04 31.14 17.25
N MET A 3 -53.78 30.71 17.35
CA MET A 3 -52.77 30.49 16.33
C MET A 3 -51.57 29.76 16.95
N ILE A 4 -51.24 28.61 16.35
CA ILE A 4 -50.04 27.81 16.57
C ILE A 4 -48.80 28.67 16.23
N PHE A 5 -47.95 28.96 17.23
CA PHE A 5 -46.70 29.68 17.00
C PHE A 5 -45.61 28.70 16.53
N ARG A 6 -45.33 28.89 15.24
CA ARG A 6 -44.38 28.23 14.34
C ARG A 6 -43.08 27.71 14.97
N LEU A 7 -42.83 26.43 14.72
CA LEU A 7 -41.52 25.79 14.67
C LEU A 7 -40.57 26.62 13.80
N ALA A 8 -39.62 27.33 14.42
CA ALA A 8 -38.50 27.95 13.73
C ALA A 8 -37.34 26.95 13.72
N ALA A 9 -37.11 26.40 12.53
CA ALA A 9 -36.03 25.51 12.18
C ALA A 9 -34.66 26.19 12.40
N SER A 10 -33.81 25.54 13.19
CA SER A 10 -32.36 25.76 13.15
C SER A 10 -31.69 24.43 12.84
N PHE A 11 -31.87 23.96 11.60
CA PHE A 11 -31.04 22.91 11.04
C PHE A 11 -29.72 23.59 10.64
N VAL A 12 -28.77 23.66 11.57
CA VAL A 12 -27.40 24.07 11.29
C VAL A 12 -26.80 22.99 10.39
N VAL A 13 -26.71 23.30 9.11
CA VAL A 13 -26.01 22.49 8.11
C VAL A 13 -24.52 22.50 8.46
N LEU A 14 -24.06 21.47 9.16
CA LEU A 14 -22.65 21.10 9.31
C LEU A 14 -22.12 20.55 7.97
N ALA A 15 -21.98 21.42 6.96
CA ALA A 15 -21.38 21.10 5.67
C ALA A 15 -19.94 21.61 5.60
N SER A 16 -19.06 21.09 6.46
CA SER A 16 -17.61 21.32 6.38
C SER A 16 -16.85 20.17 7.03
N LEU A 17 -16.95 18.98 6.46
CA LEU A 17 -16.15 17.80 6.81
C LEU A 17 -15.08 17.34 5.79
N PRO A 18 -14.88 17.94 4.59
CA PRO A 18 -13.90 17.39 3.65
C PRO A 18 -12.45 17.59 4.11
N GLU A 19 -12.17 18.65 4.87
CA GLU A 19 -10.81 19.02 5.27
C GLU A 19 -10.22 18.05 6.31
N LEU A 20 -11.02 17.59 7.27
CA LEU A 20 -10.60 16.59 8.25
C LEU A 20 -10.34 15.23 7.60
N ALA A 21 -11.14 14.85 6.60
CA ALA A 21 -10.95 13.61 5.87
C ALA A 21 -9.65 13.62 5.04
N GLN A 22 -9.31 14.76 4.42
CA GLN A 22 -8.09 14.90 3.64
C GLN A 22 -6.83 14.89 4.51
N ALA A 23 -6.83 15.64 5.62
CA ALA A 23 -5.70 15.66 6.56
C ALA A 23 -5.45 14.29 7.21
N GLN A 24 -6.52 13.55 7.56
CA GLN A 24 -6.42 12.18 8.07
C GLN A 24 -5.86 11.21 7.03
N ASN A 25 -6.21 11.40 5.75
CA ASN A 25 -5.70 10.58 4.66
C ASN A 25 -4.21 10.84 4.42
N GLU A 26 -3.77 12.11 4.39
CA GLU A 26 -2.35 12.46 4.25
C GLU A 26 -1.49 11.89 5.40
N ALA A 27 -1.95 12.03 6.65
CA ALA A 27 -1.25 11.46 7.81
C ALA A 27 -1.21 9.91 7.77
N THR A 28 -2.26 9.28 7.24
CA THR A 28 -2.31 7.82 7.06
C THR A 28 -1.36 7.38 5.95
N CYS A 29 -1.33 8.09 4.83
CA CYS A 29 -0.41 7.82 3.73
C CYS A 29 1.05 8.01 4.12
N GLY A 30 1.37 9.01 4.94
CA GLY A 30 2.72 9.16 5.51
C GLY A 30 3.18 7.93 6.30
N ARG A 31 2.31 7.40 7.17
CA ARG A 31 2.59 6.16 7.92
C ARG A 31 2.69 4.94 7.00
N ASP A 32 1.73 4.78 6.09
CA ASP A 32 1.67 3.63 5.19
C ASP A 32 2.91 3.56 4.29
N VAL A 33 3.39 4.70 3.78
CA VAL A 33 4.62 4.76 2.96
C VAL A 33 5.85 4.34 3.77
N LEU A 34 5.97 4.79 5.02
CA LEU A 34 7.08 4.38 5.89
C LEU A 34 7.04 2.89 6.20
N VAL A 35 5.86 2.35 6.49
CA VAL A 35 5.66 0.90 6.70
C VAL A 35 6.02 0.14 5.42
N ALA A 36 5.57 0.59 4.26
CA ALA A 36 5.85 -0.04 2.98
C ALA A 36 7.35 -0.04 2.64
N GLN A 37 8.08 1.04 2.93
CA GLN A 37 9.54 1.08 2.81
C GLN A 37 10.23 0.09 3.76
N SER A 38 9.74 -0.02 5.00
CA SER A 38 10.26 -1.01 5.95
C SER A 38 10.03 -2.44 5.47
N MET A 39 8.82 -2.74 4.98
CA MET A 39 8.48 -4.05 4.40
C MET A 39 9.38 -4.40 3.21
N GLN A 40 9.68 -3.41 2.36
CA GLN A 40 10.59 -3.60 1.23
C GLN A 40 12.00 -3.99 1.70
N ARG A 41 12.57 -3.27 2.68
CA ARG A 41 13.89 -3.60 3.24
C ARG A 41 13.93 -4.98 3.87
N GLN A 42 12.95 -5.30 4.70
CA GLN A 42 12.85 -6.61 5.35
C GLN A 42 12.72 -7.75 4.34
N ALA A 43 12.02 -7.53 3.22
CA ALA A 43 11.90 -8.54 2.18
C ALA A 43 13.25 -8.81 1.49
N LEU A 44 14.08 -7.77 1.28
CA LEU A 44 15.44 -7.92 0.77
C LEU A 44 16.34 -8.66 1.78
N GLU A 45 16.28 -8.31 3.05
CA GLU A 45 17.02 -9.01 4.11
C GLU A 45 16.63 -10.50 4.18
N GLN A 46 15.35 -10.83 3.99
CA GLN A 46 14.89 -12.23 3.94
C GLN A 46 15.41 -12.98 2.72
N LEU A 47 15.62 -12.30 1.58
CA LEU A 47 16.24 -12.90 0.41
C LEU A 47 17.72 -13.19 0.64
N GLU A 48 18.44 -12.27 1.27
CA GLU A 48 19.87 -12.43 1.61
C GLU A 48 20.10 -13.57 2.61
N GLN A 49 19.13 -13.80 3.50
CA GLN A 49 19.17 -14.90 4.48
C GLN A 49 18.67 -16.25 3.91
N ALA A 50 18.13 -16.27 2.69
CA ALA A 50 17.71 -17.50 2.05
C ALA A 50 18.95 -18.26 1.57
N ASP A 51 19.16 -19.47 2.11
CA ASP A 51 20.36 -20.28 1.85
C ASP A 51 20.00 -21.68 1.35
N GLY A 52 20.81 -22.16 0.40
CA GLY A 52 21.14 -23.56 0.06
C GLY A 52 20.05 -24.54 -0.39
N ASP A 53 18.77 -24.28 -0.12
CA ASP A 53 17.66 -25.18 -0.46
C ASP A 53 16.66 -24.49 -1.39
N ASP A 54 16.62 -24.93 -2.64
CA ASP A 54 15.72 -24.41 -3.68
C ASP A 54 14.25 -24.47 -3.24
N ALA A 55 13.83 -25.50 -2.50
CA ALA A 55 12.45 -25.62 -2.01
C ALA A 55 12.11 -24.57 -0.94
N LYS A 56 13.10 -24.22 -0.09
CA LYS A 56 12.99 -23.13 0.89
C LYS A 56 13.01 -21.77 0.19
N ASN A 57 13.88 -21.59 -0.79
CA ASN A 57 14.00 -20.38 -1.60
C ASN A 57 12.69 -20.06 -2.34
N CYS A 58 12.02 -21.07 -2.89
CA CYS A 58 10.73 -20.93 -3.55
C CYS A 58 9.62 -20.38 -2.63
N ARG A 59 9.63 -20.68 -1.33
CA ARG A 59 8.67 -20.07 -0.39
C ARG A 59 9.02 -18.61 -0.09
N VAL A 60 10.31 -18.32 0.09
CA VAL A 60 10.80 -16.95 0.33
C VAL A 60 10.51 -16.05 -0.88
N TRP A 61 10.74 -16.51 -2.10
CA TRP A 61 10.47 -15.73 -3.31
C TRP A 61 8.99 -15.43 -3.50
N ARG A 62 8.11 -16.40 -3.24
CA ARG A 62 6.66 -16.17 -3.26
C ARG A 62 6.25 -15.09 -2.24
N ARG A 63 6.79 -15.17 -1.02
CA ARG A 63 6.57 -14.17 0.05
C ARG A 63 7.08 -12.78 -0.34
N HIS A 64 8.24 -12.72 -0.98
CA HIS A 64 8.85 -11.48 -1.47
C HIS A 64 7.97 -10.82 -2.53
N VAL A 65 7.52 -11.58 -3.53
CA VAL A 65 6.61 -11.11 -4.58
C VAL A 65 5.31 -10.55 -4.00
N ASP A 66 4.69 -11.25 -3.06
CA ASP A 66 3.47 -10.78 -2.39
C ASP A 66 3.71 -9.47 -1.62
N THR A 67 4.88 -9.34 -1.01
CA THR A 67 5.28 -8.11 -0.31
C THR A 67 5.46 -6.95 -1.29
N MET A 68 6.16 -7.17 -2.41
CA MET A 68 6.35 -6.14 -3.44
C MET A 68 5.02 -5.65 -4.03
N ARG A 69 4.04 -6.54 -4.22
CA ARG A 69 2.69 -6.16 -4.69
C ARG A 69 1.91 -5.32 -3.68
N ARG A 70 2.02 -5.64 -2.38
CA ARG A 70 1.41 -4.82 -1.31
C ARG A 70 2.05 -3.45 -1.23
N VAL A 71 3.38 -3.38 -1.28
CA VAL A 71 4.14 -2.13 -1.30
C VAL A 71 3.78 -1.29 -2.53
N ALA A 72 3.68 -1.90 -3.71
CA ALA A 72 3.25 -1.22 -4.95
C ALA A 72 1.85 -0.61 -4.82
N SER A 73 0.90 -1.31 -4.18
CA SER A 73 -0.44 -0.78 -3.93
C SER A 73 -0.41 0.46 -3.02
N VAL A 74 0.41 0.47 -1.97
CA VAL A 74 0.59 1.64 -1.10
C VAL A 74 1.20 2.80 -1.88
N TYR A 75 2.28 2.58 -2.62
CA TYR A 75 2.92 3.62 -3.44
C TYR A 75 1.98 4.18 -4.51
N GLY A 76 1.16 3.34 -5.14
CA GLY A 76 0.18 3.78 -6.13
C GLY A 76 -0.89 4.71 -5.56
N ARG A 77 -1.33 4.48 -4.31
CA ARG A 77 -2.36 5.28 -3.63
C ARG A 77 -1.81 6.53 -2.96
N CYS A 78 -0.65 6.43 -2.33
CA CYS A 78 -0.15 7.45 -1.40
C CYS A 78 0.96 8.34 -1.94
N LEU A 79 1.64 7.94 -3.03
CA LEU A 79 2.65 8.76 -3.67
C LEU A 79 2.11 9.41 -4.94
N SER A 80 2.78 10.46 -5.41
CA SER A 80 2.46 11.12 -6.67
C SER A 80 3.74 11.51 -7.43
N GLY A 81 3.57 12.05 -8.64
CA GLY A 81 4.68 12.56 -9.45
C GLY A 81 5.77 11.54 -9.78
N SER A 82 7.01 12.03 -9.84
CA SER A 82 8.20 11.24 -10.14
C SER A 82 8.54 10.24 -9.03
N GLU A 83 8.28 10.58 -7.77
CA GLU A 83 8.51 9.69 -6.63
C GLU A 83 7.69 8.41 -6.78
N ARG A 84 6.39 8.53 -7.08
CA ARG A 84 5.54 7.37 -7.36
C ARG A 84 6.12 6.53 -8.49
N ALA A 85 6.49 7.16 -9.61
CA ALA A 85 7.00 6.44 -10.78
C ALA A 85 8.27 5.65 -10.46
N GLN A 86 9.24 6.27 -9.77
CA GLN A 86 10.49 5.63 -9.38
C GLN A 86 10.27 4.47 -8.41
N ARG A 87 9.48 4.71 -7.34
CA ARG A 87 9.19 3.71 -6.32
C ARG A 87 8.43 2.52 -6.90
N LEU A 88 7.43 2.77 -7.74
CA LEU A 88 6.69 1.71 -8.44
C LEU A 88 7.58 0.92 -9.39
N ALA A 89 8.41 1.59 -10.20
CA ALA A 89 9.31 0.91 -11.13
C ALA A 89 10.27 -0.05 -10.40
N GLN A 90 10.78 0.36 -9.23
CA GLN A 90 11.64 -0.49 -8.41
C GLN A 90 10.91 -1.75 -7.92
N VAL A 91 9.77 -1.60 -7.25
CA VAL A 91 9.06 -2.76 -6.67
C VAL A 91 8.44 -3.66 -7.72
N GLN A 92 7.94 -3.10 -8.83
CA GLN A 92 7.40 -3.87 -9.95
C GLN A 92 8.50 -4.54 -10.78
N GLY A 93 9.69 -3.94 -10.85
CA GLY A 93 10.88 -4.60 -11.40
C GLY A 93 11.21 -5.86 -10.62
N SER A 94 11.32 -5.74 -9.29
CA SER A 94 11.57 -6.87 -8.40
C SER A 94 10.47 -7.93 -8.48
N ASP A 95 9.17 -7.55 -8.45
CA ASP A 95 8.06 -8.51 -8.62
C ASP A 95 8.20 -9.32 -9.91
N ARG A 96 8.50 -8.66 -11.04
CA ARG A 96 8.63 -9.35 -12.34
C ARG A 96 9.81 -10.32 -12.36
N GLU A 97 10.96 -9.91 -11.85
CA GLU A 97 12.16 -10.73 -11.78
C GLU A 97 11.91 -12.00 -10.94
N PHE A 98 11.43 -11.84 -9.72
CA PHE A 98 11.17 -12.98 -8.83
C PHE A 98 9.99 -13.83 -9.31
N SER A 99 8.96 -13.23 -9.90
CA SER A 99 7.87 -13.99 -10.52
C SER A 99 8.37 -14.85 -11.69
N ALA A 100 9.35 -14.38 -12.46
CA ALA A 100 9.97 -15.18 -13.51
C ALA A 100 10.82 -16.32 -12.93
N ALA A 101 11.62 -16.06 -11.90
CA ALA A 101 12.40 -17.08 -11.20
C ALA A 101 11.50 -18.19 -10.60
N ILE A 102 10.38 -17.81 -9.96
CA ILE A 102 9.38 -18.75 -9.43
C ILE A 102 8.80 -19.63 -10.53
N LYS A 103 8.52 -19.07 -11.71
CA LYS A 103 8.01 -19.86 -12.83
C LYS A 103 9.05 -20.85 -13.36
N ALA A 104 10.31 -20.42 -13.45
CA ALA A 104 11.38 -21.25 -13.98
C ALA A 104 11.80 -22.38 -13.03
N GLN A 105 11.78 -22.14 -11.72
CA GLN A 105 12.41 -23.04 -10.73
C GLN A 105 11.43 -23.66 -9.74
N CYS A 106 10.30 -23.00 -9.46
CA CYS A 106 9.37 -23.39 -8.40
C CYS A 106 8.04 -23.97 -8.89
N GLY A 107 7.90 -24.20 -10.21
CA GLY A 107 6.75 -24.89 -10.80
C GLY A 107 5.50 -24.04 -11.09
N GLY A 108 5.63 -22.71 -11.19
CA GLY A 108 4.53 -21.84 -11.65
C GLY A 108 3.30 -21.80 -10.73
N ARG A 109 3.23 -20.76 -9.89
CA ARG A 109 2.21 -20.52 -8.85
C ARG A 109 1.97 -21.70 -7.89
#